data_AF-A0A2G9HWJ2-F1
#
_entry.id   AF-A0A2G9HWJ2-F1
#
_cell.length_a   1.000
_cell.length_b   1.000
_cell.length_c   1.000
_cell.angle_alpha   90.00
_cell.angle_beta   90.00
_cell.angle_gamma   90.00
#
_symmetry.space_group_name_H-M   'P 1'
#
loop_
_entity.id
_entity.type
_entity.pdbx_description
1 polymer ?
#
loop_
_entity_poly.entity_id
_entity_poly.type
_entity_poly.pdbx_seq_one_letter_code
_entity_poly.pdbx_strand_id
1 'polypeptide(L)'
;MSLRNTIRKRAYKERAQPHSRRKFGLLEKHKDYVERARAYQQKKQTLQRLKEKAAFRNPDEFNFKMIRSKCVNGVHKQWNPQRNESNKKNKEKFTLMKRQKRPTNKKKIGRLNGVLNWLDNQSSDIPLFYAKDRKMTSYREWQARQDRKEEELEEIYMNMSMQKELRKKGMKRKLREDELVCSTSRSVYI
;
A
#
# COMPACT_ATOMS: atom_id res chain seq x y z
N MET A 1 45.96 -43.43 2.20
CA MET A 1 44.98 -42.54 1.53
C MET A 1 43.99 -43.40 0.75
N SER A 2 42.68 -43.29 1.03
CA SER A 2 41.66 -44.19 0.46
C SER A 2 41.23 -43.78 -0.95
N LEU A 3 41.25 -44.73 -1.90
CA LEU A 3 40.79 -44.55 -3.28
C LEU A 3 39.26 -44.40 -3.40
N ARG A 4 38.49 -44.48 -2.30
CA ARG A 4 37.01 -44.37 -2.34
C ARG A 4 36.50 -42.98 -2.75
N ASN A 5 37.36 -41.96 -2.78
CA ASN A 5 37.03 -40.59 -3.14
C ASN A 5 37.56 -40.14 -4.51
N THR A 6 38.20 -41.02 -5.30
CA THR A 6 38.75 -40.64 -6.61
C THR A 6 37.68 -40.55 -7.70
N ILE A 7 36.60 -41.34 -7.59
CA ILE A 7 35.48 -41.33 -8.53
C ILE A 7 34.41 -40.35 -8.05
N ARG A 8 34.13 -39.32 -8.85
CA ARG A 8 33.07 -38.34 -8.55
C ARG A 8 31.71 -39.04 -8.54
N LYS A 9 31.00 -39.00 -7.41
CA LYS A 9 29.63 -39.51 -7.31
C LYS A 9 28.65 -38.62 -8.07
N ARG A 10 27.62 -39.22 -8.66
CA ARG A 10 26.55 -38.49 -9.35
C ARG A 10 25.78 -37.62 -8.37
N ALA A 11 25.60 -36.35 -8.72
CA ALA A 11 24.72 -35.45 -7.97
C ALA A 11 23.25 -35.80 -8.26
N TYR A 12 22.47 -35.97 -7.19
CA TYR A 12 21.02 -36.13 -7.30
C TYR A 12 20.36 -34.76 -7.43
N LYS A 13 19.46 -34.63 -8.41
CA LYS A 13 18.68 -33.41 -8.64
C LYS A 13 17.42 -33.42 -7.79
N GLU A 14 17.01 -32.25 -7.30
CA GLU A 14 15.77 -32.10 -6.53
C GLU A 14 14.56 -32.02 -7.45
N ARG A 15 13.39 -32.48 -6.97
CA ARG A 15 12.13 -32.47 -7.72
C ARG A 15 11.41 -31.13 -7.59
N ALA A 16 10.78 -30.68 -8.67
CA ALA A 16 9.92 -29.48 -8.71
C ALA A 16 8.53 -29.72 -8.06
N GLN A 17 7.77 -28.63 -7.85
CA GLN A 17 6.37 -28.67 -7.41
C GLN A 17 5.48 -29.27 -8.53
N PRO A 18 4.52 -30.16 -8.22
CA PRO A 18 3.55 -30.66 -9.20
C PRO A 18 2.75 -29.53 -9.87
N HIS A 19 2.46 -29.67 -11.16
CA HIS A 19 1.80 -28.62 -11.94
C HIS A 19 0.45 -28.18 -11.35
N SER A 20 -0.37 -29.14 -10.90
CA SER A 20 -1.67 -28.88 -10.24
C SER A 20 -1.56 -28.04 -8.97
N ARG A 21 -0.40 -28.06 -8.30
CA ARG A 21 -0.13 -27.33 -7.05
C ARG A 21 0.72 -26.09 -7.24
N ARG A 22 1.02 -25.69 -8.48
CA ARG A 22 1.82 -24.50 -8.80
C ARG A 22 1.29 -23.22 -8.15
N LYS A 23 -0.03 -23.14 -7.90
CA LYS A 23 -0.68 -22.01 -7.21
C LYS A 23 -0.13 -21.72 -5.80
N PHE A 24 0.46 -22.71 -5.12
CA PHE A 24 1.00 -22.58 -3.77
C PHE A 24 2.47 -22.12 -3.73
N GLY A 25 3.07 -21.87 -4.89
CA GLY A 25 4.47 -21.45 -4.99
C GLY A 25 5.45 -22.62 -4.90
N LEU A 26 6.70 -22.30 -4.51
CA LEU A 26 7.81 -23.24 -4.47
C LEU A 26 7.56 -24.36 -3.45
N LEU A 27 7.89 -25.61 -3.83
CA LEU A 27 7.82 -26.74 -2.92
C LEU A 27 9.03 -26.72 -2.00
N GLU A 28 8.80 -26.28 -0.77
CA GLU A 28 9.79 -26.26 0.29
C GLU A 28 10.42 -27.65 0.51
N LYS A 29 11.74 -27.66 0.71
CA LYS A 29 12.52 -28.86 1.06
C LYS A 29 13.01 -28.79 2.49
N HIS A 30 13.60 -29.88 2.96
CA HIS A 30 14.08 -29.97 4.34
C HIS A 30 15.08 -28.85 4.70
N LYS A 31 15.93 -28.44 3.76
CA LYS A 31 16.88 -27.32 3.97
C LYS A 31 16.14 -26.02 4.31
N ASP A 32 15.17 -25.65 3.48
CA ASP A 32 14.34 -24.47 3.68
C ASP A 32 13.56 -24.54 5.01
N TYR A 33 13.06 -25.73 5.37
CA TYR A 33 12.36 -25.97 6.65
C TYR A 33 13.28 -25.70 7.84
N VAL A 34 14.51 -26.22 7.79
CA VAL A 34 15.48 -26.02 8.86
C VAL A 34 15.81 -24.53 9.01
N GLU A 35 16.01 -23.80 7.92
CA GLU A 35 16.25 -22.36 7.94
C GLU A 35 15.05 -21.60 8.54
N ARG A 36 13.83 -21.93 8.10
CA ARG A 36 12.61 -21.32 8.63
C ARG A 36 12.41 -21.62 10.11
N ALA A 37 12.61 -22.86 10.53
CA ALA A 37 12.48 -23.28 11.92
C ALA A 37 13.49 -22.55 12.83
N ARG A 38 14.74 -22.42 12.38
CA ARG A 38 15.77 -21.64 13.08
C ARG A 38 15.37 -20.17 13.20
N ALA A 39 14.90 -19.55 12.11
CA ALA A 39 14.46 -18.15 12.12
C ALA A 39 13.25 -17.93 13.05
N TYR A 40 12.29 -18.86 13.06
CA TYR A 40 11.15 -18.83 13.98
C TYR A 40 11.61 -18.94 15.43
N GLN A 41 12.49 -19.90 15.74
CA GLN A 41 13.00 -20.10 17.09
C GLN A 41 13.79 -18.89 17.60
N GLN A 42 14.61 -18.26 16.75
CA GLN A 42 15.29 -17.01 17.08
C GLN A 42 14.29 -15.90 17.43
N LYS A 43 13.25 -15.70 16.61
CA LYS A 43 12.19 -14.71 16.89
C LYS A 43 11.43 -15.01 18.17
N LYS A 44 11.14 -16.29 18.43
CA LYS A 44 10.47 -16.73 19.66
C LYS A 44 11.32 -16.40 20.89
N GLN A 45 12.62 -16.72 20.86
CA GLN A 45 13.56 -16.42 21.94
C GLN A 45 13.73 -14.92 22.17
N THR A 46 13.82 -14.11 21.11
CA THR A 46 13.95 -12.65 21.26
C THR A 46 12.68 -12.05 21.88
N LEU A 47 11.50 -12.48 21.44
CA LEU A 47 10.24 -12.05 22.05
C LEU A 47 10.12 -12.46 23.52
N GLN A 48 10.56 -13.67 23.86
CA GLN A 48 10.56 -14.13 25.25
C GLN A 48 11.45 -13.24 26.13
N ARG A 49 12.69 -12.96 25.71
CA ARG A 49 13.60 -12.06 26.44
C ARG A 49 13.02 -10.64 26.57
N LEU A 50 12.35 -10.13 25.54
CA LEU A 50 11.70 -8.82 25.60
C LEU A 50 10.53 -8.81 26.60
N LYS A 51 9.75 -9.88 26.68
CA LYS A 51 8.68 -10.03 27.67
C LYS A 51 9.23 -10.09 29.09
N GLU A 52 10.28 -10.87 29.32
CA GLU A 52 10.95 -10.95 30.62
C GLU A 52 11.49 -9.57 31.03
N LYS A 53 12.20 -8.87 30.14
CA LYS A 53 12.67 -7.50 30.41
C LYS A 53 11.55 -6.52 30.70
N ALA A 54 10.41 -6.64 30.01
CA ALA A 54 9.26 -5.79 30.26
C ALA A 54 8.60 -6.10 31.61
N ALA A 55 8.55 -7.36 32.02
CA ALA A 55 8.01 -7.79 33.31
C ALA A 55 8.88 -7.33 34.49
N PHE A 56 10.20 -7.44 34.35
CA PHE A 56 11.17 -7.01 35.38
C PHE A 56 11.59 -5.53 35.23
N ARG A 57 10.76 -4.69 34.60
CA ARG A 57 11.11 -3.27 34.39
C ARG A 57 11.05 -2.50 35.72
N ASN A 58 12.12 -1.78 36.04
CA ASN A 58 12.11 -0.83 37.16
C ASN A 58 11.28 0.42 36.78
N PRO A 59 10.19 0.75 37.50
CA PRO A 59 9.39 1.95 37.22
C PRO A 59 10.18 3.25 37.41
N ASP A 60 11.16 3.26 38.30
CA ASP A 60 11.94 4.45 38.68
C ASP A 60 13.23 4.62 37.86
N GLU A 61 13.45 3.78 36.85
CA GLU A 61 14.63 3.90 35.98
C GLU A 61 14.62 5.23 35.21
N PHE A 62 15.71 6.00 35.35
CA PHE A 62 15.93 7.24 34.61
C PHE A 62 17.17 7.16 33.71
N ASN A 63 17.01 7.55 32.45
CA ASN A 63 18.10 7.71 31.48
C ASN A 63 18.04 9.11 30.86
N PHE A 64 19.17 9.82 30.75
CA PHE A 64 19.21 11.18 30.18
C PHE A 64 18.61 11.30 28.76
N LYS A 65 18.57 10.21 27.99
CA LYS A 65 17.92 10.19 26.66
C LYS A 65 16.40 10.41 26.74
N MET A 66 15.77 10.12 27.89
CA MET A 66 14.35 10.34 28.12
C MET A 66 13.97 11.82 28.04
N ILE A 67 14.88 12.75 28.34
CA ILE A 67 14.64 14.21 28.20
C ILE A 67 14.38 14.59 26.74
N ARG A 68 15.05 13.92 25.79
CA ARG A 68 14.98 14.21 24.34
C ARG A 68 14.09 13.24 23.57
N SER A 69 13.33 12.38 24.25
CA SER A 69 12.49 11.38 23.61
C SER A 69 11.14 11.30 24.29
N LYS A 70 10.09 11.04 23.53
CA LYS A 70 8.73 10.95 24.06
C LYS A 70 8.05 9.69 23.59
N CYS A 71 7.21 9.11 24.44
CA CYS A 71 6.30 8.05 24.04
C CYS A 71 5.03 8.69 23.47
N VAL A 72 4.67 8.33 22.24
CA VAL A 72 3.43 8.76 21.59
C VAL A 72 2.64 7.51 21.25
N ASN A 73 1.46 7.35 21.84
CA ASN A 73 0.60 6.17 21.69
C ASN A 73 1.33 4.86 22.04
N GLY A 74 2.10 4.84 23.13
CA GLY A 74 2.88 3.67 23.56
C GLY A 74 4.13 3.37 22.72
N VAL A 75 4.44 4.16 21.68
CA VAL A 75 5.63 3.97 20.84
C VAL A 75 6.67 5.04 21.14
N HIS A 76 7.91 4.62 21.44
CA HIS A 76 9.04 5.53 21.64
C HIS A 76 9.37 6.29 20.35
N LYS A 77 9.38 7.62 20.45
CA LYS A 77 9.81 8.51 19.37
C LYS A 77 10.91 9.43 19.88
N GLN A 78 12.06 9.36 19.22
CA GLN A 78 13.12 10.32 19.44
C GLN A 78 12.73 11.66 18.82
N TRP A 79 12.81 12.73 19.60
CA TRP A 79 12.66 14.08 19.06
C TRP A 79 13.97 14.49 18.41
N ASN A 80 14.01 14.46 17.08
CA ASN A 80 15.14 14.95 16.30
C ASN A 80 14.63 15.83 15.14
N PRO A 81 14.81 17.16 15.22
CA PRO A 81 14.39 18.09 14.18
C PRO A 81 14.92 17.73 12.78
N GLN A 82 16.22 17.40 12.68
CA GLN A 82 16.88 17.04 11.42
C GLN A 82 16.23 15.82 10.77
N ARG A 83 15.94 14.78 11.57
CA ARG A 83 15.30 13.55 11.10
C ARG A 83 13.87 13.79 10.62
N ASN A 84 13.13 14.66 11.31
CA ASN A 84 11.78 15.03 10.92
C ASN A 84 11.76 15.78 9.58
N GLU A 85 12.72 16.68 9.36
CA GLU A 85 12.91 17.33 8.06
C GLU A 85 13.29 16.35 6.96
N SER A 86 14.25 15.45 7.20
CA SER A 86 14.63 14.43 6.20
C SER A 86 13.44 13.54 5.82
N ASN A 87 12.63 13.12 6.80
CA ASN A 87 11.41 12.35 6.54
C ASN A 87 10.37 13.15 5.74
N LYS A 88 10.21 14.45 6.05
CA LYS A 88 9.32 15.35 5.30
C LYS A 88 9.80 15.52 3.86
N LYS A 89 11.09 15.81 3.66
CA LYS A 89 11.73 15.92 2.34
C LYS A 89 11.60 14.62 1.53
N ASN A 90 11.77 13.46 2.18
CA ASN A 90 11.61 12.16 1.51
C ASN A 90 10.15 11.88 1.12
N LYS A 91 9.19 12.22 1.99
CA LYS A 91 7.75 12.14 1.67
C LYS A 91 7.40 13.05 0.50
N GLU A 92 7.88 14.30 0.51
CA GLU A 92 7.69 15.25 -0.58
C GLU A 92 8.29 14.72 -1.90
N LYS A 93 9.53 14.24 -1.88
CA LYS A 93 10.19 13.61 -3.03
C LYS A 93 9.37 12.43 -3.58
N PHE A 94 8.85 11.57 -2.71
CA PHE A 94 8.02 10.43 -3.11
C PHE A 94 6.68 10.88 -3.73
N THR A 95 6.02 11.90 -3.15
CA THR A 95 4.79 12.46 -3.71
C THR A 95 5.02 13.13 -5.07
N LEU A 96 6.16 13.81 -5.24
CA LEU A 96 6.58 14.42 -6.50
C LEU A 96 6.83 13.34 -7.56
N MET A 97 7.56 12.29 -7.23
CA MET A 97 7.79 11.15 -8.13
C MET A 97 6.47 10.53 -8.59
N LYS A 98 5.51 10.31 -7.68
CA LYS A 98 4.17 9.82 -8.03
C LYS A 98 3.43 10.76 -8.99
N ARG A 99 3.53 12.07 -8.77
CA ARG A 99 2.94 13.08 -9.68
C ARG A 99 3.57 13.05 -11.07
N GLN A 100 4.90 12.95 -11.15
CA GLN A 100 5.62 12.89 -12.43
C GLN A 100 5.29 11.62 -13.23
N LYS A 101 5.14 10.47 -12.55
CA LYS A 101 4.81 9.19 -13.21
C LYS A 101 3.31 9.04 -13.55
N ARG A 102 2.43 9.86 -12.97
CA ARG A 102 0.98 9.83 -13.25
C ARG A 102 0.62 10.02 -14.73
N PRO A 103 1.08 11.05 -15.46
CA PRO A 103 0.72 11.25 -16.86
C PRO A 103 1.26 10.15 -17.78
N THR A 104 2.49 9.67 -17.56
CA THR A 104 3.06 8.57 -18.34
C THR A 104 2.27 7.28 -18.14
N ASN A 105 1.90 6.98 -16.90
CA ASN A 105 1.06 5.82 -16.58
C ASN A 105 -0.34 5.97 -17.17
N LYS A 106 -0.94 7.17 -17.11
CA LYS A 106 -2.25 7.47 -17.73
C LYS A 106 -2.24 7.25 -19.24
N LYS A 107 -1.21 7.72 -19.94
CA LYS A 107 -1.02 7.47 -21.39
C LYS A 107 -0.86 5.97 -21.69
N LYS A 108 -0.11 5.24 -20.87
CA LYS A 108 0.09 3.79 -21.03
C LYS A 108 -1.22 3.02 -20.83
N ILE A 109 -2.02 3.38 -19.82
CA ILE A 109 -3.35 2.83 -19.59
C ILE A 109 -4.27 3.13 -20.78
N GLY A 110 -4.28 4.36 -21.30
CA GLY A 110 -5.07 4.73 -22.48
C GLY A 110 -4.74 3.89 -23.71
N ARG A 111 -3.45 3.64 -24.00
CA ARG A 111 -3.03 2.76 -25.09
C ARG A 111 -3.50 1.32 -24.90
N LEU A 112 -3.33 0.78 -23.68
CA LEU A 112 -3.79 -0.58 -23.36
C LEU A 112 -5.30 -0.72 -23.50
N ASN A 113 -6.07 0.27 -23.05
CA ASN A 113 -7.52 0.31 -23.22
C ASN A 113 -7.93 0.41 -24.69
N GLY A 114 -7.18 1.16 -25.51
CA GLY A 114 -7.42 1.22 -26.95
C GLY A 114 -7.23 -0.13 -27.64
N VAL A 115 -6.16 -0.87 -27.28
CA VAL A 115 -5.92 -2.24 -27.76
C VAL A 115 -7.02 -3.19 -27.27
N LEU A 116 -7.45 -3.07 -26.02
CA LEU A 116 -8.51 -3.89 -25.45
C LEU A 116 -9.85 -3.65 -26.17
N ASN A 117 -10.22 -2.39 -26.40
CA ASN A 117 -11.44 -2.03 -27.14
C ASN A 117 -11.39 -2.52 -28.59
N TRP A 118 -10.22 -2.51 -29.23
CA TRP A 118 -10.04 -3.07 -30.57
C TRP A 118 -10.25 -4.58 -30.60
N LEU A 119 -9.74 -5.31 -29.59
CA LEU A 119 -9.96 -6.76 -29.45
C LEU A 119 -11.42 -7.11 -29.12
N ASP A 120 -12.09 -6.33 -28.27
CA ASP A 120 -13.51 -6.52 -27.95
C ASP A 120 -14.39 -6.33 -29.20
N ASN A 121 -14.09 -5.34 -30.05
CA ASN A 121 -14.78 -5.13 -31.32
C ASN A 121 -14.55 -6.22 -32.38
N GLN A 122 -13.53 -7.08 -32.23
CA GLN A 122 -13.37 -8.28 -33.06
C GLN A 122 -14.25 -9.45 -32.58
N SER A 123 -14.79 -9.37 -31.36
CA SER A 123 -15.59 -10.44 -30.72
C SER A 123 -17.11 -10.20 -30.77
N SER A 124 -17.54 -9.07 -31.33
CA SER A 124 -18.96 -8.67 -31.42
C SER A 124 -19.76 -9.31 -32.56
N ASP A 125 -19.14 -10.10 -33.43
CA ASP A 125 -19.83 -10.80 -34.54
C ASP A 125 -20.41 -12.16 -34.16
N ILE A 126 -20.53 -12.48 -32.86
CA ILE A 126 -21.26 -13.65 -32.39
C ILE A 126 -22.67 -13.18 -31.94
N PRO A 127 -23.75 -13.53 -32.66
CA PRO A 127 -25.10 -13.16 -32.26
C PRO A 127 -25.45 -13.85 -30.94
N LEU A 128 -25.50 -13.09 -29.85
CA LEU A 128 -25.82 -13.59 -28.53
C LEU A 128 -27.34 -13.75 -28.37
N PHE A 129 -27.90 -14.76 -29.03
CA PHE A 129 -29.19 -15.32 -28.64
C PHE A 129 -28.94 -16.17 -27.37
N TYR A 130 -29.54 -15.75 -26.24
CA TYR A 130 -29.36 -16.22 -24.86
C TYR A 130 -28.19 -15.63 -24.05
N ALA A 131 -28.45 -14.49 -23.39
CA ALA A 131 -28.05 -14.23 -21.99
C ALA A 131 -28.57 -12.85 -21.55
N LYS A 132 -29.90 -12.72 -21.36
CA LYS A 132 -30.57 -11.42 -21.29
C LYS A 132 -30.44 -10.65 -19.98
N ASP A 133 -29.91 -11.21 -18.88
CA ASP A 133 -29.91 -10.49 -17.59
C ASP A 133 -28.54 -10.16 -16.99
N ARG A 134 -27.54 -11.06 -17.08
CA ARG A 134 -26.28 -10.90 -16.32
C ARG A 134 -25.28 -9.90 -16.94
N LYS A 135 -25.26 -9.77 -18.27
CA LYS A 135 -24.37 -8.81 -18.96
C LYS A 135 -24.86 -7.38 -18.79
N MET A 136 -26.17 -7.17 -18.82
CA MET A 136 -26.80 -5.85 -18.71
C MET A 136 -26.61 -5.23 -17.31
N THR A 137 -26.71 -6.05 -16.26
CA THR A 137 -26.35 -5.65 -14.89
C THR A 137 -24.86 -5.32 -14.77
N SER A 138 -23.98 -6.10 -15.42
CA SER A 138 -22.53 -5.83 -15.40
C SER A 138 -22.16 -4.51 -16.10
N TYR A 139 -22.84 -4.16 -17.21
CA TYR A 139 -22.63 -2.90 -17.91
C TYR A 139 -23.14 -1.70 -17.11
N ARG A 140 -24.35 -1.79 -16.54
CA ARG A 140 -24.89 -0.75 -15.65
C ARG A 140 -24.00 -0.53 -14.42
N GLU A 141 -23.50 -1.61 -13.82
CA GLU A 141 -22.60 -1.53 -12.68
C GLU A 141 -21.23 -0.94 -13.07
N TRP A 142 -20.73 -1.26 -14.26
CA TRP A 142 -19.49 -0.67 -14.80
C TRP A 142 -19.63 0.84 -15.05
N GLN A 143 -20.75 1.26 -15.65
CA GLN A 143 -21.02 2.66 -15.92
C GLN A 143 -21.18 3.45 -14.62
N ALA A 144 -21.95 2.94 -13.67
CA ALA A 144 -22.06 3.52 -12.33
C ALA A 144 -20.71 3.60 -11.58
N ARG A 145 -19.75 2.70 -11.87
CA ARG A 145 -18.38 2.79 -11.33
C ARG A 145 -17.56 3.91 -12.00
N GLN A 146 -17.80 4.23 -13.26
CA GLN A 146 -17.15 5.36 -13.92
C GLN A 146 -17.70 6.67 -13.36
N ASP A 147 -19.02 6.78 -13.25
CA ASP A 147 -19.68 7.98 -12.72
C ASP A 147 -19.23 8.29 -11.29
N ARG A 148 -19.18 7.27 -10.41
CA ARG A 148 -18.64 7.43 -9.05
C ARG A 148 -17.17 7.86 -9.03
N LYS A 149 -16.34 7.32 -9.94
CA LYS A 149 -14.93 7.71 -10.04
C LYS A 149 -14.79 9.16 -10.49
N GLU A 150 -15.67 9.64 -11.34
CA GLU A 150 -15.68 11.01 -11.82
C GLU A 150 -16.11 11.96 -10.69
N GLU A 151 -17.19 11.65 -9.98
CA GLU A 151 -17.68 12.40 -8.83
C GLU A 151 -16.64 12.45 -7.68
N GLU A 152 -16.02 11.32 -7.33
CA GLU A 152 -14.94 11.27 -6.34
C GLU A 152 -13.74 12.15 -6.77
N LEU A 153 -13.42 12.15 -8.06
CA LEU A 153 -12.29 12.93 -8.58
C LEU A 153 -12.58 14.43 -8.57
N GLU A 154 -13.82 14.82 -8.90
CA GLU A 154 -14.31 16.19 -8.79
C GLU A 154 -14.29 16.67 -7.33
N GLU A 155 -14.77 15.85 -6.38
CA GLU A 155 -14.73 16.18 -4.97
C GLU A 155 -13.29 16.34 -4.45
N ILE A 156 -12.39 15.45 -4.84
CA ILE A 156 -10.96 15.55 -4.50
C ILE A 156 -10.35 16.82 -5.10
N TYR A 157 -10.70 17.17 -6.34
CA TYR A 157 -10.20 18.37 -7.01
C TYR A 157 -10.69 19.65 -6.30
N MET A 158 -11.99 19.72 -5.99
CA MET A 158 -12.60 20.85 -5.28
C MET A 158 -12.06 21.02 -3.87
N ASN A 159 -11.85 19.92 -3.14
CA ASN A 159 -11.21 19.95 -1.82
C ASN A 159 -9.75 20.43 -1.90
N MET A 160 -9.01 19.96 -2.92
CA MET A 160 -7.62 20.36 -3.13
C MET A 160 -7.48 21.83 -3.55
N SER A 161 -8.40 22.36 -4.38
CA SER A 161 -8.41 23.77 -4.76
C SER A 161 -8.76 24.66 -3.57
N MET A 162 -9.79 24.33 -2.80
CA MET A 162 -10.18 25.04 -1.57
C MET A 162 -9.03 25.08 -0.56
N GLN A 163 -8.36 23.95 -0.31
CA GLN A 163 -7.19 23.90 0.58
C GLN A 163 -6.03 24.78 0.10
N LYS A 164 -5.82 24.94 -1.22
CA LYS A 164 -4.80 25.84 -1.75
C LYS A 164 -5.16 27.30 -1.51
N GLU A 165 -6.43 27.68 -1.70
CA GLU A 165 -6.92 29.03 -1.43
C GLU A 165 -6.79 29.41 0.04
N LEU A 166 -7.15 28.51 0.96
CA LEU A 166 -6.98 28.72 2.41
C LEU A 166 -5.53 28.91 2.85
N ARG A 167 -4.56 28.43 2.06
CA ARG A 167 -3.13 28.61 2.34
C ARG A 167 -2.56 29.92 1.81
N LYS A 168 -3.32 30.68 1.01
CA LYS A 168 -2.90 32.01 0.54
C LYS A 168 -2.94 33.02 1.70
N LYS A 169 -2.22 34.12 1.54
CA LYS A 169 -2.13 35.18 2.55
C LYS A 169 -3.46 35.95 2.62
N GLY A 170 -3.96 36.19 3.82
CA GLY A 170 -5.22 36.89 4.09
C GLY A 170 -5.90 36.30 5.33
N MET A 171 -6.69 37.11 6.05
CA MET A 171 -7.48 36.59 7.18
C MET A 171 -8.60 35.72 6.62
N LYS A 172 -8.62 34.44 7.01
CA LYS A 172 -9.65 33.48 6.60
C LYS A 172 -10.37 32.96 7.82
N ARG A 173 -11.70 33.08 7.84
CA ARG A 173 -12.54 32.54 8.93
C ARG A 173 -13.63 31.65 8.37
N LYS A 174 -13.96 30.60 9.12
CA LYS A 174 -15.08 29.71 8.80
C LYS A 174 -16.39 30.44 9.12
N LEU A 175 -17.34 30.42 8.17
CA LEU A 175 -18.68 30.93 8.42
C LEU A 175 -19.43 29.99 9.37
N ARG A 176 -20.25 30.58 10.23
CA ARG A 176 -21.22 29.86 11.05
C ARG A 176 -22.50 29.60 10.25
N GLU A 177 -23.33 28.68 10.72
CA GLU A 177 -24.53 28.23 9.99
C GLU A 177 -25.57 29.35 9.79
N ASP A 178 -25.65 30.28 10.74
CA ASP A 178 -26.50 31.49 10.71
C ASP A 178 -26.02 32.56 9.72
N GLU A 179 -24.75 32.51 9.30
CA GLU A 179 -24.17 33.44 8.33
C GLU A 179 -24.32 32.94 6.87
N LEU A 180 -24.91 31.76 6.66
CA LEU A 180 -25.05 31.14 5.33
C LEU A 180 -26.38 31.50 4.66
N VAL A 181 -26.31 31.89 3.39
CA VAL A 181 -27.48 32.20 2.55
C VAL A 181 -28.27 30.93 2.17
N CYS A 182 -27.61 29.78 2.07
CA CYS A 182 -28.25 28.48 1.87
C CYS A 182 -27.62 27.39 2.74
N SER A 183 -28.44 26.46 3.22
CA SER A 183 -27.99 25.34 4.04
C SER A 183 -27.06 24.43 3.23
N THR A 184 -25.79 24.34 3.63
CA THR A 184 -24.79 23.50 2.98
C THR A 184 -24.10 22.63 4.03
N SER A 185 -23.93 21.34 3.75
CA SER A 185 -23.26 20.37 4.65
C SER A 185 -21.73 20.54 4.72
N ARG A 186 -21.17 21.32 3.80
CA ARG A 186 -19.74 21.60 3.69
C ARG A 186 -19.39 22.94 4.34
N SER A 187 -18.24 22.99 5.01
CA SER A 187 -17.73 24.22 5.63
C SER A 187 -17.35 25.28 4.59
N VAL A 188 -17.84 26.50 4.77
CA VAL A 188 -17.53 27.67 3.93
C VAL A 188 -16.58 28.62 4.67
N TYR A 189 -15.63 29.23 3.96
CA TYR A 189 -14.64 30.16 4.51
C TYR A 189 -14.66 31.47 3.72
N ILE A 190 -14.52 32.61 4.41
CA ILE A 190 -14.33 33.95 3.83
C ILE A 190 -12.93 34.47 4.15
#